data_AF-A0A7X7IN47-F1
#
_entry.id   AF-A0A7X7IN47-F1
#
_cell.length_a   1.000
_cell.length_b   1.000
_cell.length_c   1.000
_cell.angle_alpha   90.00
_cell.angle_beta   90.00
_cell.angle_gamma   90.00
#
_symmetry.space_group_name_H-M   'P 1'
#
loop_
_entity.id
_entity.type
_entity.pdbx_description
1 polymer ?
#
loop_
_entity_poly.entity_id
_entity_poly.type
_entity_poly.pdbx_seq_one_letter_code
_entity_poly.pdbx_strand_id
1 'polypeptide(L)'
;MRLFARLLISVVLLFSCAATILAQGTKYEAENGTLTGGLSIQTSVAGYSGTGYVGIFENDGDAVNVTFSLAQEGWYRLFIGYAGPYGDKKNILGINGNNSEVSFPASATFTEVSFGKIWLREGSNTLSMTKSWGWFLLDYFRIEPDNTPEVNVQLPYSLSTPSPHRETRRLWSYLMDSFTHNIHSGAMSLNAKEEAEWLFSQTGKYPALIGLDFMNHNRNYSWYDKSVVVSEARD
;
A
#
# COMPACT_ATOMS: atom_id res chain seq x y z
N MET A 1 31.05 20.39 -73.84
CA MET A 1 31.89 19.73 -72.82
C MET A 1 32.10 20.76 -71.70
N ARG A 2 31.46 20.76 -70.53
CA ARG A 2 30.75 19.77 -69.70
C ARG A 2 29.54 20.48 -69.04
N LEU A 3 28.36 19.85 -69.02
CA LEU A 3 27.21 20.30 -68.22
C LEU A 3 27.40 19.83 -66.77
N PHE A 4 27.29 20.73 -65.80
CA PHE A 4 27.17 20.37 -64.38
C PHE A 4 25.70 20.46 -63.97
N ALA A 5 25.04 19.31 -63.81
CA ALA A 5 23.72 19.21 -63.22
C ALA A 5 23.86 19.27 -61.68
N ARG A 6 23.25 20.26 -61.04
CA ARG A 6 23.15 20.35 -59.58
C ARG A 6 21.93 19.55 -59.12
N LEU A 7 22.18 18.45 -58.42
CA LEU A 7 21.16 17.62 -57.76
C LEU A 7 20.75 18.32 -56.46
N LEU A 8 19.52 18.85 -56.39
CA LEU A 8 18.90 19.29 -55.13
C LEU A 8 18.33 18.06 -54.43
N ILE A 9 18.89 17.69 -53.28
CA ILE A 9 18.34 16.67 -52.39
C ILE A 9 17.40 17.38 -51.41
N SER A 10 16.09 17.19 -51.59
CA SER A 10 15.08 17.62 -50.63
C SER A 10 15.08 16.67 -49.44
N VAL A 11 15.49 17.14 -48.27
CA VAL A 11 15.38 16.41 -47.00
C VAL A 11 13.96 16.54 -46.50
N VAL A 12 13.19 15.45 -46.54
CA VAL A 12 11.87 15.36 -45.90
C VAL A 12 12.09 15.01 -44.43
N LEU A 13 11.88 15.97 -43.54
CA LEU A 13 11.85 15.77 -42.09
C LEU A 13 10.51 15.09 -41.72
N LEU A 14 10.53 13.78 -41.52
CA LEU A 14 9.43 13.03 -40.92
C LEU A 14 9.37 13.37 -39.42
N PHE A 15 8.46 14.27 -39.06
CA PHE A 15 8.09 14.51 -37.66
C PHE A 15 7.26 13.31 -37.16
N SER A 16 7.90 12.37 -36.45
CA SER A 16 7.17 11.35 -35.70
C SER A 16 6.56 11.98 -34.46
N CYS A 17 5.29 12.35 -34.53
CA CYS A 17 4.50 12.71 -33.36
C CYS A 17 4.25 11.43 -32.55
N ALA A 18 5.07 11.17 -31.53
CA ALA A 18 4.77 10.12 -30.56
C ALA A 18 3.57 10.56 -29.73
N ALA A 19 2.38 10.11 -30.10
CA ALA A 19 1.23 10.20 -29.22
C ALA A 19 1.50 9.30 -28.01
N THR A 20 1.70 9.90 -26.84
CA THR A 20 1.67 9.16 -25.58
C THR A 20 0.26 8.63 -25.39
N ILE A 21 0.05 7.36 -25.73
CA ILE A 21 -1.11 6.61 -25.27
C ILE A 21 -0.94 6.52 -23.76
N LEU A 22 -1.70 7.30 -23.00
CA LEU A 22 -1.91 6.99 -21.59
C LEU A 22 -2.64 5.65 -21.60
N ALA A 23 -1.93 4.58 -21.30
CA ALA A 23 -2.54 3.27 -21.13
C ALA A 23 -3.54 3.39 -19.98
N GLN A 24 -4.83 3.43 -20.31
CA GLN A 24 -5.90 3.25 -19.34
C GLN A 24 -5.66 1.90 -18.64
N GLY A 25 -5.70 1.87 -17.30
CA GLY A 25 -5.37 0.66 -16.54
C GLY A 25 -6.12 -0.59 -17.02
N THR A 26 -5.52 -1.76 -16.84
CA THR A 26 -6.08 -3.06 -17.25
C THR A 26 -7.25 -3.44 -16.35
N LYS A 27 -8.41 -3.69 -16.95
CA LYS A 27 -9.59 -4.22 -16.26
C LYS A 27 -9.61 -5.74 -16.26
N TYR A 28 -9.98 -6.30 -15.14
CA TYR A 28 -10.32 -7.70 -14.95
C TYR A 28 -11.79 -7.75 -14.50
N GLU A 29 -12.65 -8.06 -15.46
CA GLU A 29 -14.10 -8.06 -15.31
C GLU A 29 -14.53 -9.13 -14.28
N ALA A 30 -15.44 -8.77 -13.38
CA ALA A 30 -15.87 -9.64 -12.29
C ALA A 30 -16.67 -10.84 -12.81
N GLU A 31 -17.41 -10.68 -13.91
CA GLU A 31 -18.17 -11.75 -14.54
C GLU A 31 -17.30 -12.84 -15.17
N ASN A 32 -16.00 -12.60 -15.35
CA ASN A 32 -15.02 -13.59 -15.78
C ASN A 32 -14.38 -14.34 -14.60
N GLY A 33 -14.74 -14.01 -13.36
CA GLY A 33 -14.23 -14.65 -12.16
C GLY A 33 -15.00 -15.93 -11.77
N THR A 34 -14.45 -16.64 -10.78
CA THR A 34 -15.16 -17.74 -10.11
C THR A 34 -16.09 -17.17 -9.05
N LEU A 35 -17.39 -17.37 -9.24
CA LEU A 35 -18.43 -16.93 -8.32
C LEU A 35 -18.75 -18.04 -7.30
N THR A 36 -18.96 -17.68 -6.04
CA THR A 36 -19.45 -18.57 -4.98
C THR A 36 -20.67 -17.98 -4.29
N GLY A 37 -21.47 -18.83 -3.65
CA GLY A 37 -22.71 -18.42 -2.99
C GLY A 37 -23.86 -18.28 -3.97
N GLY A 38 -24.71 -17.28 -3.76
CA GLY A 38 -25.88 -16.94 -4.58
C GLY A 38 -25.60 -15.94 -5.71
N LEU A 39 -24.33 -15.59 -5.93
CA LEU A 39 -23.94 -14.62 -6.96
C LEU A 39 -24.21 -15.13 -8.38
N SER A 40 -24.58 -14.21 -9.25
CA SER A 40 -24.77 -14.46 -10.67
C SER A 40 -24.32 -13.25 -11.49
N ILE A 41 -24.10 -13.49 -12.79
CA ILE A 41 -23.84 -12.43 -13.76
C ILE A 41 -25.18 -11.80 -14.14
N GLN A 42 -25.26 -10.47 -14.09
CA GLN A 42 -26.45 -9.70 -14.40
C GLN A 42 -26.15 -8.61 -15.43
N THR A 43 -27.20 -8.12 -16.09
CA THR A 43 -27.13 -7.10 -17.15
C THR A 43 -28.25 -6.06 -17.06
N SER A 44 -29.03 -6.08 -15.98
CA SER A 44 -30.25 -5.26 -15.86
C SER A 44 -29.96 -3.80 -15.53
N VAL A 45 -28.87 -3.51 -14.82
CA VAL A 45 -28.41 -2.14 -14.56
C VAL A 45 -27.48 -1.70 -15.69
N ALA A 46 -27.78 -0.59 -16.35
CA ALA A 46 -26.94 -0.09 -17.44
C ALA A 46 -25.62 0.54 -16.95
N GLY A 47 -24.59 0.54 -17.80
CA GLY A 47 -23.34 1.25 -17.56
C GLY A 47 -22.17 0.41 -17.04
N TYR A 48 -22.33 -0.91 -16.95
CA TYR A 48 -21.24 -1.86 -16.67
C TYR A 48 -20.23 -1.94 -17.84
N SER A 49 -19.02 -2.43 -17.58
CA SER A 49 -18.08 -2.83 -18.63
C SER A 49 -18.16 -4.31 -18.95
N GLY A 50 -17.45 -4.75 -20.00
CA GLY A 50 -17.52 -6.13 -20.42
C GLY A 50 -18.91 -6.54 -20.91
N THR A 51 -19.39 -7.66 -20.37
CA THR A 51 -20.65 -8.29 -20.79
C THR A 51 -21.72 -8.25 -19.72
N GLY A 52 -21.38 -7.90 -18.48
CA GLY A 52 -22.29 -7.80 -17.36
C GLY A 52 -21.59 -7.31 -16.10
N TYR A 53 -22.17 -7.59 -14.95
CA TYR A 53 -21.58 -7.38 -13.63
C TYR A 53 -22.01 -8.51 -12.70
N VAL A 54 -21.36 -8.64 -11.56
CA VAL A 54 -21.71 -9.63 -10.53
C VAL A 54 -22.53 -9.00 -9.42
N GLY A 55 -23.65 -9.62 -9.07
CA GLY A 55 -24.45 -9.22 -7.93
C GLY A 55 -25.73 -10.04 -7.77
N ILE A 56 -26.60 -9.70 -6.81
CA ILE A 56 -26.32 -8.79 -5.69
C ILE A 56 -25.61 -9.60 -4.59
N PHE A 57 -24.59 -9.05 -3.94
CA PHE A 57 -23.92 -9.68 -2.79
C PHE A 57 -24.85 -9.67 -1.55
N GLU A 58 -25.81 -10.58 -1.49
CA GLU A 58 -26.89 -10.61 -0.49
C GLU A 58 -26.67 -11.69 0.57
N ASN A 59 -26.03 -12.81 0.22
CA ASN A 59 -25.95 -14.01 1.05
C ASN A 59 -24.57 -14.18 1.66
N ASP A 60 -24.51 -14.66 2.90
CA ASP A 60 -23.24 -15.03 3.52
C ASP A 60 -22.53 -16.12 2.69
N GLY A 61 -21.25 -15.93 2.41
CA GLY A 61 -20.48 -16.77 1.50
C GLY A 61 -20.46 -16.30 0.04
N ASP A 62 -21.20 -15.25 -0.31
CA ASP A 62 -21.08 -14.59 -1.61
C ASP A 62 -19.67 -14.04 -1.81
N ALA A 63 -18.97 -14.55 -2.82
CA ALA A 63 -17.65 -14.08 -3.18
C ALA A 63 -17.34 -14.25 -4.67
N VAL A 64 -16.47 -13.38 -5.17
CA VAL A 64 -15.88 -13.43 -6.51
C VAL A 64 -14.38 -13.58 -6.37
N ASN A 65 -13.78 -14.46 -7.17
CA ASN A 65 -12.33 -14.59 -7.30
C ASN A 65 -11.94 -14.41 -8.76
N VAL A 66 -11.16 -13.36 -9.06
CA VAL A 66 -10.62 -13.08 -10.39
C VAL A 66 -9.13 -13.35 -10.38
N THR A 67 -8.68 -14.28 -11.21
CA THR A 67 -7.28 -14.68 -11.32
C THR A 67 -6.72 -14.21 -12.66
N PHE A 68 -5.52 -13.63 -12.63
CA PHE A 68 -4.82 -13.14 -13.81
C PHE A 68 -3.31 -13.27 -13.65
N SER A 69 -2.59 -13.19 -14.77
CA SER A 69 -1.13 -13.27 -14.79
C SER A 69 -0.51 -11.93 -15.16
N LEU A 70 0.60 -11.59 -14.49
CA LEU A 70 1.43 -10.43 -14.80
C LEU A 70 2.80 -10.87 -15.31
N ALA A 71 3.36 -10.08 -16.22
CA ALA A 71 4.70 -10.33 -16.77
C ALA A 71 5.83 -9.94 -15.81
N GLN A 72 5.56 -9.04 -14.86
CA GLN A 72 6.52 -8.56 -13.88
C GLN A 72 5.79 -8.24 -12.57
N GLU A 73 6.44 -8.54 -11.45
CA GLU A 73 5.99 -8.07 -10.15
C GLU A 73 6.15 -6.55 -10.02
N GLY A 74 5.41 -5.97 -9.09
CA GLY A 74 5.56 -4.56 -8.76
C GLY A 74 4.39 -4.00 -8.00
N TRP A 75 4.47 -2.70 -7.78
CA TRP A 75 3.37 -1.95 -7.22
C TRP A 75 2.38 -1.53 -8.31
N TYR A 76 1.10 -1.70 -8.02
CA TYR A 76 -0.01 -1.29 -8.87
C TYR A 76 -0.99 -0.44 -8.06
N ARG A 77 -1.67 0.49 -8.70
CA ARG A 77 -2.86 1.13 -8.12
C ARG A 77 -4.07 0.28 -8.46
N LEU A 78 -4.90 -0.01 -7.46
CA LEU A 78 -6.14 -0.75 -7.62
C LEU A 78 -7.34 0.19 -7.55
N PHE A 79 -8.21 0.06 -8.55
CA PHE A 79 -9.54 0.65 -8.62
C PHE A 79 -10.56 -0.48 -8.74
N ILE A 80 -11.75 -0.26 -8.17
CA ILE A 80 -12.82 -1.24 -8.18
C ILE A 80 -14.04 -0.57 -8.80
N GLY A 81 -14.48 -1.10 -9.94
CA GLY A 81 -15.72 -0.72 -10.59
C GLY A 81 -16.90 -1.33 -9.85
N TYR A 82 -17.86 -0.51 -9.44
CA TYR A 82 -18.99 -0.95 -8.63
C TYR A 82 -20.20 -0.04 -8.80
N ALA A 83 -21.38 -0.53 -8.39
CA ALA A 83 -22.53 0.29 -8.07
C ALA A 83 -23.06 -0.07 -6.68
N GLY A 84 -23.47 0.93 -5.90
CA GLY A 84 -23.98 0.77 -4.53
C GLY A 84 -25.35 1.42 -4.38
N PRO A 85 -26.41 0.89 -5.02
CA PRO A 85 -27.71 1.55 -5.06
C PRO A 85 -28.44 1.53 -3.71
N TYR A 86 -27.97 0.73 -2.74
CA TYR A 86 -28.60 0.54 -1.43
C TYR A 86 -27.89 1.32 -0.31
N GLY A 87 -27.21 2.41 -0.64
CA GLY A 87 -26.45 3.24 0.31
C GLY A 87 -25.01 2.76 0.51
N ASP A 88 -24.24 3.46 1.34
CA ASP A 88 -22.83 3.15 1.63
C ASP A 88 -22.66 1.70 2.11
N LYS A 89 -21.62 1.02 1.62
CA LYS A 89 -21.28 -0.35 1.99
C LYS A 89 -19.80 -0.52 2.30
N LYS A 90 -19.51 -1.62 2.98
CA LYS A 90 -18.17 -2.12 3.22
C LYS A 90 -18.11 -3.60 2.90
N ASN A 91 -17.11 -4.02 2.15
CA ASN A 91 -16.89 -5.43 1.81
C ASN A 91 -15.41 -5.77 1.91
N ILE A 92 -15.10 -7.07 1.84
CA ILE A 92 -13.74 -7.56 2.04
C ILE A 92 -13.09 -7.78 0.68
N LEU A 93 -12.04 -7.02 0.40
CA LEU A 93 -11.13 -7.25 -0.72
C LEU A 93 -10.05 -8.23 -0.29
N GLY A 94 -9.85 -9.28 -1.07
CA GLY A 94 -8.70 -10.17 -0.97
C GLY A 94 -7.66 -9.87 -2.03
N ILE A 95 -6.39 -9.78 -1.64
CA ILE A 95 -5.24 -9.64 -2.54
C ILE A 95 -4.29 -10.79 -2.22
N ASN A 96 -4.24 -11.78 -3.11
CA ASN A 96 -3.37 -12.95 -2.96
C ASN A 96 -3.47 -13.63 -1.58
N GLY A 97 -4.68 -13.72 -1.03
CA GLY A 97 -4.98 -14.33 0.27
C GLY A 97 -4.97 -13.38 1.48
N ASN A 98 -4.50 -12.14 1.32
CA ASN A 98 -4.58 -11.12 2.37
C ASN A 98 -5.86 -10.32 2.24
N ASN A 99 -6.54 -10.07 3.37
CA ASN A 99 -7.83 -9.40 3.37
C ASN A 99 -7.73 -7.95 3.86
N SER A 100 -8.55 -7.07 3.29
CA SER A 100 -8.71 -5.69 3.71
C SER A 100 -10.16 -5.26 3.50
N GLU A 101 -10.66 -4.39 4.37
CA GLU A 101 -11.98 -3.79 4.18
C GLU A 101 -11.90 -2.66 3.14
N VAL A 102 -12.89 -2.57 2.27
CA VAL A 102 -13.05 -1.48 1.30
C VAL A 102 -14.40 -0.81 1.51
N SER A 103 -14.40 0.51 1.54
CA SER A 103 -15.63 1.31 1.60
C SER A 103 -16.12 1.64 0.19
N PHE A 104 -17.40 1.44 -0.04
CA PHE A 104 -18.12 1.71 -1.28
C PHE A 104 -19.19 2.76 -1.00
N PRO A 105 -18.91 4.04 -1.27
CA PRO A 105 -19.92 5.10 -1.18
C PRO A 105 -21.15 4.79 -2.04
N ALA A 106 -22.33 5.24 -1.62
CA ALA A 106 -23.56 5.04 -2.37
C ALA A 106 -23.43 5.58 -3.80
N SER A 107 -23.83 4.77 -4.78
CA SER A 107 -23.86 5.17 -6.19
C SER A 107 -24.96 4.43 -6.92
N ALA A 108 -25.87 5.17 -7.55
CA ALA A 108 -26.96 4.61 -8.35
C ALA A 108 -26.49 4.07 -9.71
N THR A 109 -25.34 4.53 -10.19
CA THR A 109 -24.70 4.11 -11.44
C THR A 109 -23.34 3.48 -11.16
N PHE A 110 -22.80 2.74 -12.12
CA PHE A 110 -21.43 2.25 -12.03
C PHE A 110 -20.44 3.41 -11.93
N THR A 111 -19.50 3.29 -10.99
CA THR A 111 -18.41 4.22 -10.73
C THR A 111 -17.19 3.45 -10.22
N GLU A 112 -16.10 4.14 -9.95
CA GLU A 112 -14.89 3.54 -9.38
C GLU A 112 -14.61 4.05 -7.98
N VAL A 113 -14.14 3.16 -7.11
CA VAL A 113 -13.43 3.53 -5.87
C VAL A 113 -11.95 3.15 -6.00
N SER A 114 -11.07 4.04 -5.54
CA SER A 114 -9.64 3.76 -5.43
C SER A 114 -9.35 3.06 -4.10
N PHE A 115 -8.78 1.86 -4.14
CA PHE A 115 -8.26 1.19 -2.94
C PHE A 115 -6.86 1.70 -2.57
N GLY A 116 -6.07 2.13 -3.57
CA GLY A 116 -4.72 2.62 -3.39
C GLY A 116 -3.68 1.66 -3.96
N LYS A 117 -2.49 1.65 -3.34
CA LYS A 117 -1.31 0.92 -3.82
C LYS A 117 -1.32 -0.52 -3.30
N ILE A 118 -1.15 -1.48 -4.20
CA ILE A 118 -1.12 -2.92 -3.91
C ILE A 118 0.14 -3.55 -4.53
N TRP A 119 0.71 -4.54 -3.86
CA TRP A 119 1.81 -5.33 -4.41
C TRP A 119 1.26 -6.55 -5.14
N LEU A 120 1.66 -6.73 -6.40
CA LEU A 120 1.33 -7.89 -7.20
C LEU A 120 2.60 -8.60 -7.66
N ARG A 121 2.51 -9.92 -7.77
CA ARG A 121 3.63 -10.82 -8.07
C ARG A 121 3.79 -10.98 -9.58
N GLU A 122 4.95 -11.41 -10.04
CA GLU A 122 5.10 -11.98 -11.38
C GLU A 122 4.30 -13.28 -11.45
N GLY A 123 3.68 -13.54 -12.60
CA GLY A 123 2.82 -14.70 -12.78
C GLY A 123 1.45 -14.50 -12.12
N SER A 124 0.93 -15.57 -11.51
CA SER A 124 -0.47 -15.65 -11.06
C SER A 124 -0.75 -14.77 -9.85
N ASN A 125 -1.81 -13.97 -9.95
CA ASN A 125 -2.37 -13.17 -8.88
C ASN A 125 -3.89 -13.39 -8.80
N THR A 126 -4.45 -13.24 -7.60
CA THR A 126 -5.90 -13.30 -7.39
C THR A 126 -6.35 -12.06 -6.64
N LEU A 127 -7.35 -11.39 -7.21
CA LEU A 127 -8.16 -10.37 -6.52
C LEU A 127 -9.53 -10.98 -6.24
N SER A 128 -9.98 -10.85 -4.99
CA SER A 128 -11.30 -11.34 -4.60
C SER A 128 -12.12 -10.28 -3.91
N MET A 129 -13.44 -10.43 -4.00
CA MET A 129 -14.38 -9.61 -3.26
C MET A 129 -15.34 -10.55 -2.55
N THR A 130 -15.43 -10.41 -1.24
CA THR A 130 -16.31 -11.22 -0.38
C THR A 130 -17.28 -10.30 0.33
N LYS A 131 -18.55 -10.72 0.38
CA LYS A 131 -19.59 -10.00 1.12
C LYS A 131 -19.18 -9.77 2.57
N SER A 132 -19.30 -8.52 3.02
CA SER A 132 -19.48 -8.19 4.43
C SER A 132 -20.86 -7.54 4.60
N TRP A 133 -20.97 -6.23 4.36
CA TRP A 133 -22.26 -5.53 4.40
C TRP A 133 -23.13 -5.90 3.20
N GLY A 134 -22.52 -6.28 2.07
CA GLY A 134 -23.22 -6.76 0.89
C GLY A 134 -23.96 -5.66 0.13
N TRP A 135 -25.08 -6.03 -0.51
CA TRP A 135 -26.02 -5.13 -1.18
C TRP A 135 -25.35 -4.11 -2.12
N PHE A 136 -24.44 -4.61 -2.94
CA PHE A 136 -23.76 -3.84 -3.98
C PHE A 136 -23.52 -4.73 -5.22
N LEU A 137 -23.16 -4.08 -6.31
CA LEU A 137 -22.86 -4.69 -7.61
C LEU A 137 -21.37 -4.49 -7.91
N LEU A 138 -20.68 -5.54 -8.33
CA LEU A 138 -19.27 -5.52 -8.69
C LEU A 138 -19.11 -5.64 -10.20
N ASP A 139 -18.47 -4.66 -10.82
CA ASP A 139 -18.22 -4.61 -12.28
C ASP A 139 -16.85 -5.23 -12.59
N TYR A 140 -15.76 -4.63 -12.08
CA TYR A 140 -14.40 -5.09 -12.35
C TYR A 140 -13.39 -4.67 -11.29
N PHE A 141 -12.22 -5.30 -11.33
CA PHE A 141 -10.99 -4.77 -10.75
C PHE A 141 -10.14 -4.15 -11.85
N ARG A 142 -9.72 -2.90 -11.69
CA ARG A 142 -8.79 -2.25 -12.62
C ARG A 142 -7.48 -1.99 -11.93
N ILE A 143 -6.39 -2.43 -12.55
CA ILE A 143 -5.04 -2.14 -12.07
C ILE A 143 -4.29 -1.28 -13.07
N GLU A 144 -3.38 -0.46 -12.57
CA GLU A 144 -2.40 0.27 -13.38
C GLU A 144 -1.05 0.24 -12.68
N PRO A 145 0.07 0.10 -13.40
CA PRO A 145 1.39 0.18 -12.78
C PRO A 145 1.53 1.46 -11.98
N ASP A 146 1.97 1.34 -10.72
CA ASP A 146 2.23 2.50 -9.89
C ASP A 146 3.63 3.04 -10.15
N ASN A 147 3.70 3.96 -11.11
CA ASN A 147 4.92 4.68 -11.46
C ASN A 147 5.12 5.95 -10.62
N THR A 148 4.37 6.11 -9.51
CA THR A 148 4.64 7.23 -8.60
C THR A 148 6.07 7.09 -8.07
N PRO A 149 6.92 8.12 -8.23
CA PRO A 149 8.25 8.09 -7.65
C PRO A 149 8.14 7.82 -6.16
N GLU A 150 9.05 7.00 -5.62
CA GLU A 150 9.13 6.86 -4.18
C GLU A 150 9.22 8.25 -3.54
N VAL A 151 8.39 8.48 -2.53
CA VAL A 151 8.40 9.74 -1.81
C VAL A 151 9.74 9.84 -1.10
N ASN A 152 10.62 10.70 -1.61
CA ASN A 152 11.79 11.10 -0.88
C ASN A 152 11.34 12.05 0.23
N VAL A 153 11.10 11.51 1.41
CA VAL A 153 10.66 12.29 2.57
C VAL A 153 11.85 13.16 3.01
N GLN A 154 11.78 14.44 2.65
CA GLN A 154 12.74 15.44 3.10
C GLN A 154 12.35 15.90 4.50
N LEU A 155 12.94 15.30 5.53
CA LEU A 155 12.78 15.79 6.90
C LEU A 155 13.78 16.94 7.17
N PRO A 156 13.37 17.98 7.91
CA PRO A 156 14.29 19.04 8.30
C PRO A 156 15.34 18.48 9.25
N TYR A 157 16.62 18.71 8.94
CA TYR A 157 17.72 18.36 9.84
C TYR A 157 17.73 19.21 11.12
N SER A 158 17.04 20.35 11.16
CA SER A 158 16.98 21.22 12.32
C SER A 158 16.12 20.63 13.44
N LEU A 159 16.70 20.43 14.61
CA LEU A 159 15.98 20.12 15.85
C LEU A 159 15.17 21.35 16.30
N SER A 160 14.02 21.10 16.94
CA SER A 160 13.15 22.17 17.47
C SER A 160 13.81 22.99 18.59
N THR A 161 14.73 22.40 19.34
CA THR A 161 15.50 23.09 20.37
C THR A 161 16.55 24.02 19.73
N PRO A 162 16.57 25.34 20.01
CA PRO A 162 17.50 26.27 19.36
C PRO A 162 19.00 26.03 19.64
N SER A 163 19.32 25.32 20.72
CA SER A 163 20.70 25.02 21.13
C SER A 163 20.79 23.60 21.69
N PRO A 164 20.65 22.56 20.84
CA PRO A 164 20.66 21.18 21.30
C PRO A 164 22.06 20.79 21.81
N HIS A 165 22.14 19.80 22.68
CA HIS A 165 23.43 19.23 23.05
C HIS A 165 24.10 18.54 21.86
N ARG A 166 25.42 18.33 21.94
CA ARG A 166 26.20 17.72 20.86
C ARG A 166 25.75 16.29 20.58
N GLU A 167 25.43 15.56 21.62
CA GLU A 167 24.98 14.17 21.64
C GLU A 167 23.63 14.06 20.94
N THR A 168 22.69 14.97 21.24
CA THR A 168 21.38 15.05 20.58
C THR A 168 21.52 15.30 19.08
N ARG A 169 22.41 16.22 18.67
CA ARG A 169 22.67 16.47 17.23
C ARG A 169 23.23 15.23 16.53
N ARG A 170 24.14 14.50 17.18
CA ARG A 170 24.75 13.30 16.62
C ARG A 170 23.75 12.17 16.44
N LEU A 171 22.93 11.92 17.46
CA LEU A 171 21.87 10.92 17.40
C LEU A 171 20.88 11.26 16.28
N TRP A 172 20.43 12.53 16.20
CA TRP A 172 19.53 12.96 15.14
C TRP A 172 20.12 12.78 13.74
N SER A 173 21.40 13.13 13.55
CA SER A 173 22.09 12.92 12.27
C SER A 173 22.13 11.43 11.89
N TYR A 174 22.45 10.55 12.83
CA TYR A 174 22.44 9.10 12.60
C TYR A 174 21.05 8.57 12.21
N LEU A 175 20.01 9.00 12.91
CA LEU A 175 18.63 8.61 12.60
C LEU A 175 18.23 9.09 11.19
N MET A 176 18.60 10.32 10.84
CA MET A 176 18.38 10.89 9.52
C MET A 176 19.12 10.13 8.40
N ASP A 177 20.39 9.78 8.62
CA ASP A 177 21.19 9.01 7.66
C ASP A 177 20.61 7.60 7.42
N SER A 178 20.00 7.02 8.45
CA SER A 178 19.40 5.68 8.38
C SER A 178 17.96 5.67 7.84
N PHE A 179 17.28 6.81 7.86
CA PHE A 179 15.89 6.95 7.47
C PHE A 179 15.73 6.51 6.01
N THR A 180 14.68 5.75 5.71
CA THR A 180 14.42 5.04 4.43
C THR A 180 15.41 3.95 4.02
N HIS A 181 16.50 3.72 4.75
CA HIS A 181 17.52 2.72 4.41
C HIS A 181 17.53 1.53 5.38
N ASN A 182 17.20 1.76 6.65
CA ASN A 182 17.24 0.74 7.70
C ASN A 182 16.04 0.87 8.65
N ILE A 183 15.72 -0.23 9.33
CA ILE A 183 14.83 -0.25 10.50
C ILE A 183 15.69 -0.57 11.72
N HIS A 184 15.70 0.33 12.70
CA HIS A 184 16.40 0.09 13.97
C HIS A 184 15.57 -0.81 14.86
N SER A 185 16.16 -1.90 15.35
CA SER A 185 15.53 -2.76 16.35
C SER A 185 15.42 -2.01 17.69
N GLY A 186 14.28 -2.14 18.34
CA GLY A 186 14.01 -1.54 19.64
C GLY A 186 13.34 -2.52 20.58
N ALA A 187 13.68 -2.45 21.86
CA ALA A 187 13.00 -3.19 22.91
C ALA A 187 12.62 -2.24 24.05
N MET A 188 11.51 -2.49 24.73
CA MET A 188 11.08 -1.73 25.90
C MET A 188 10.94 -2.69 27.08
N SER A 189 11.38 -2.24 28.25
CA SER A 189 11.18 -2.96 29.50
C SER A 189 10.75 -2.01 30.61
N LEU A 190 10.03 -2.54 31.60
CA LEU A 190 9.67 -1.83 32.82
C LEU A 190 10.84 -1.72 33.79
N ASN A 191 11.78 -2.66 33.72
CA ASN A 191 12.97 -2.75 34.56
C ASN A 191 14.25 -2.71 33.70
N ALA A 192 14.35 -1.63 32.93
CA ALA A 192 15.54 -1.21 32.19
C ALA A 192 16.01 -2.19 31.09
N LYS A 193 17.06 -3.00 31.27
CA LYS A 193 17.69 -3.80 30.18
C LYS A 193 17.19 -5.25 30.04
N GLU A 194 16.29 -5.73 30.90
CA GLU A 194 15.93 -7.17 30.96
C GLU A 194 15.47 -7.77 29.61
N GLU A 195 14.66 -7.03 28.84
CA GLU A 195 14.16 -7.47 27.54
C GLU A 195 15.28 -7.49 26.48
N ALA A 196 16.22 -6.54 26.57
CA ALA A 196 17.37 -6.48 25.67
C ALA A 196 18.32 -7.67 25.92
N GLU A 197 18.53 -8.04 27.19
CA GLU A 197 19.32 -9.22 27.58
C GLU A 197 18.66 -10.52 27.13
N TRP A 198 17.34 -10.64 27.31
CA TRP A 198 16.59 -11.79 26.83
C TRP A 198 16.67 -11.94 25.31
N LEU A 199 16.48 -10.85 24.55
CA LEU A 199 16.64 -10.86 23.09
C LEU A 199 18.04 -11.29 22.68
N PHE A 200 19.07 -10.82 23.39
CA PHE A 200 20.44 -11.25 23.15
C PHE A 200 20.61 -12.75 23.39
N SER A 201 20.02 -13.30 24.46
CA SER A 201 20.12 -14.74 24.74
C SER A 201 19.41 -15.62 23.70
N GLN A 202 18.36 -15.11 23.04
CA GLN A 202 17.63 -15.83 22.00
C GLN A 202 18.25 -15.69 20.60
N THR A 203 18.80 -14.51 20.30
CA THR A 203 19.18 -14.14 18.92
C THR A 203 20.67 -13.94 18.72
N GLY A 204 21.45 -13.85 19.81
CA GLY A 204 22.86 -13.48 19.79
C GLY A 204 23.10 -11.99 19.46
N LYS A 205 22.07 -11.15 19.44
CA LYS A 205 22.15 -9.72 19.11
C LYS A 205 21.32 -8.87 20.08
N TYR A 206 21.86 -7.73 20.48
CA TYR A 206 21.11 -6.71 21.22
C TYR A 206 20.25 -5.87 20.27
N PRO A 207 19.11 -5.33 20.76
CA PRO A 207 18.41 -4.27 20.04
C PRO A 207 19.27 -3.00 19.97
N ALA A 208 19.11 -2.22 18.90
CA ALA A 208 19.83 -0.96 18.73
C ALA A 208 19.32 0.15 19.66
N LEU A 209 18.04 0.10 20.03
CA LEU A 209 17.38 1.06 20.91
C LEU A 209 16.75 0.36 22.12
N ILE A 210 16.86 0.96 23.30
CA ILE A 210 16.19 0.51 24.52
C ILE A 210 15.24 1.62 24.98
N GLY A 211 13.99 1.27 25.19
CA GLY A 211 12.96 2.13 25.75
C GLY A 211 12.96 2.05 27.28
N LEU A 212 13.07 3.20 27.94
CA LEU A 212 12.99 3.35 29.39
C LEU A 212 11.75 4.16 29.76
N ASP A 213 11.14 3.86 30.91
CA ASP A 213 9.98 4.59 31.42
C ASP A 213 10.23 5.14 32.83
N PHE A 214 10.05 6.45 32.98
CA PHE A 214 10.16 7.16 34.25
C PHE A 214 8.81 7.29 35.00
N MET A 215 7.76 6.58 34.57
CA MET A 215 6.39 6.62 35.14
C MET A 215 6.33 6.46 36.67
N ASN A 216 7.22 5.64 37.24
CA ASN A 216 7.28 5.39 38.69
C ASN A 216 8.32 6.26 39.42
N HIS A 217 9.09 7.09 38.70
CA HIS A 217 10.20 7.84 39.28
C HIS A 217 9.74 8.85 40.34
N ASN A 218 8.56 9.43 40.17
CA ASN A 218 7.95 10.33 41.16
C ASN A 218 7.03 9.62 42.17
N ARG A 219 6.86 8.30 42.06
CA ARG A 219 5.99 7.51 42.94
C ARG A 219 6.79 6.90 44.09
N ASN A 220 6.25 6.90 45.31
CA ASN A 220 6.94 6.35 46.48
C ASN A 220 6.53 4.90 46.74
N TYR A 221 6.61 4.07 45.70
CA TYR A 221 6.32 2.65 45.82
C TYR A 221 7.48 1.93 46.49
N SER A 222 7.20 1.19 47.56
CA SER A 222 8.19 0.40 48.29
C SER A 222 8.79 -0.75 47.46
N TRP A 223 8.13 -1.13 46.37
CA TRP A 223 8.54 -2.22 45.48
C TRP A 223 9.37 -1.76 44.28
N TYR A 224 9.49 -0.44 44.03
CA TYR A 224 10.18 0.09 42.86
C TYR A 224 11.51 0.74 43.27
N ASP A 225 12.62 0.20 42.78
CA ASP A 225 13.93 0.83 42.92
C ASP A 225 14.14 1.86 41.80
N LYS A 226 14.03 3.13 42.17
CA LYS A 226 14.22 4.27 41.24
C LYS A 226 15.64 4.37 40.70
N SER A 227 16.63 3.77 41.37
CA SER A 227 18.04 3.92 41.01
C SER A 227 18.39 3.14 39.74
N VAL A 228 17.75 2.00 39.50
CA VAL A 228 18.02 1.08 38.38
C VAL A 228 17.90 1.79 37.02
N VAL A 229 16.76 2.44 36.77
CA VAL A 229 16.55 3.17 35.50
C VAL A 229 17.51 4.34 35.34
N VAL A 230 17.90 5.01 36.44
CA VAL A 230 18.82 6.15 36.40
C VAL A 230 20.25 5.70 36.14
N SER A 231 20.71 4.61 36.74
CA SER A 231 22.05 4.06 36.50
C SER A 231 22.15 3.57 35.06
N GLU A 232 21.17 2.81 34.60
CA GLU A 232 21.24 2.20 33.27
C GLU A 232 21.03 3.20 32.13
N ALA A 233 20.38 4.34 32.38
CA ALA A 233 20.30 5.43 31.42
C ALA A 233 21.64 6.18 31.23
N ARG A 234 22.62 6.00 32.12
CA ARG A 234 23.94 6.63 32.04
C ARG A 234 24.97 5.79 31.27
N ASP A 235 24.73 4.48 31.18
CA ASP A 235 25.62 3.47 30.58
C ASP A 235 25.24 3.17 29.13
#